data_AF-A0A7C3UP26-F1
#
_entry.id   AF-A0A7C3UP26-F1
#
_cell.length_a   1.000
_cell.length_b   1.000
_cell.length_c   1.000
_cell.angle_alpha   90.00
_cell.angle_beta   90.00
_cell.angle_gamma   90.00
#
_symmetry.space_group_name_H-M   'P 1'
#
loop_
_entity.id
_entity.type
_entity.pdbx_description
1 polymer ?
#
loop_
_entity_poly.entity_id
_entity_poly.type
_entity_poly.pdbx_seq_one_letter_code
_entity_poly.pdbx_strand_id
1 'polypeptide(L)'
;NHVGTSVDGRFFSCDDTRTKDVIIGSMKTGKTAIICHSETSYGREQNTHPHPYLTPDLKWVVFNSDRSGQPQIYVASVPDGVIEDLEKE
;
A
#
# COMPACT_ATOMS: atom_id res chain seq x y z
N ASN A 1 5.68 -3.94 -9.65
CA ASN A 1 4.42 -3.86 -8.90
C ASN A 1 4.26 -5.16 -8.15
N HIS A 2 4.01 -5.06 -6.86
CA HIS A 2 3.75 -6.17 -5.96
C HIS A 2 2.32 -6.05 -5.45
N VAL A 3 1.76 -7.17 -5.00
CA VAL A 3 0.42 -7.21 -4.41
C VAL A 3 0.44 -8.16 -3.22
N GLY A 4 -0.22 -7.74 -2.14
CA GLY A 4 -0.55 -8.54 -0.97
C GLY A 4 -2.04 -8.45 -0.69
N THR A 5 -2.54 -9.30 0.19
CA THR A 5 -3.96 -9.32 0.59
C THR A 5 -4.11 -9.09 2.08
N SER A 6 -5.27 -8.59 2.49
CA SER A 6 -5.69 -8.67 3.88
C SER A 6 -5.83 -10.14 4.32
N VAL A 7 -5.80 -10.38 5.63
CA VAL A 7 -5.89 -11.72 6.21
C VAL A 7 -7.18 -12.45 5.80
N ASP A 8 -8.27 -11.70 5.65
CA ASP A 8 -9.58 -12.21 5.22
C ASP A 8 -9.77 -12.22 3.69
N GLY A 9 -8.77 -11.77 2.93
CA GLY A 9 -8.81 -11.70 1.47
C GLY A 9 -9.79 -10.68 0.89
N ARG A 10 -10.41 -9.81 1.71
CA ARG A 10 -11.36 -8.80 1.21
C ARG A 10 -10.68 -7.61 0.54
N PHE A 11 -9.46 -7.30 0.96
CA PHE A 11 -8.69 -6.17 0.45
C PHE A 11 -7.36 -6.63 -0.11
N PHE A 12 -6.80 -5.82 -1.00
CA PHE A 12 -5.42 -5.94 -1.45
C PHE A 12 -4.64 -4.66 -1.17
N SER A 13 -3.34 -4.79 -0.90
CA SER A 13 -2.38 -3.70 -0.92
C SER A 13 -1.43 -3.88 -2.10
N CYS A 14 -1.14 -2.83 -2.85
CA CYS A 14 -0.21 -2.89 -3.97
C CYS A 14 0.62 -1.63 -4.13
N ASP A 15 1.73 -1.74 -4.83
CA ASP A 15 2.56 -0.61 -5.24
C ASP A 15 2.59 -0.44 -6.75
N ASP A 16 2.54 0.81 -7.22
CA ASP A 16 2.69 1.17 -8.62
C ASP A 16 4.06 1.81 -8.87
N THR A 17 4.93 1.11 -9.58
CA THR A 17 6.26 1.59 -10.00
C THR A 17 6.23 2.86 -10.87
N ARG A 18 5.10 3.17 -11.53
CA ARG A 18 4.99 4.32 -12.43
C ARG A 18 4.69 5.61 -11.68
N THR A 19 3.73 5.56 -10.77
CA THR A 19 3.28 6.72 -9.97
C THR A 19 3.94 6.77 -8.60
N LYS A 20 4.58 5.67 -8.18
CA LYS A 20 5.15 5.43 -6.86
C LYS A 20 4.10 5.33 -5.75
N ASP A 21 2.86 5.04 -6.09
CA ASP A 21 1.76 4.98 -5.13
C ASP A 21 1.77 3.69 -4.33
N VAL A 22 1.38 3.82 -3.06
CA VAL A 22 0.92 2.71 -2.22
C VAL A 22 -0.60 2.76 -2.17
N ILE A 23 -1.24 1.68 -2.59
CA ILE A 23 -2.67 1.60 -2.86
C ILE A 23 -3.30 0.49 -2.01
N ILE A 24 -4.53 0.72 -1.54
CA ILE A 24 -5.44 -0.35 -1.08
C ILE A 24 -6.60 -0.45 -2.06
N GLY A 25 -7.09 -1.66 -2.31
CA GLY A 25 -8.35 -1.85 -3.04
C GLY A 25 -9.20 -2.97 -2.46
N SER A 26 -10.48 -2.99 -2.87
CA SER A 26 -11.46 -4.01 -2.49
C SER A 26 -11.56 -5.08 -3.57
N MET A 27 -11.50 -6.35 -3.15
CA MET A 27 -11.80 -7.49 -4.03
C MET A 27 -13.28 -7.55 -4.41
N LYS A 28 -14.17 -7.02 -3.56
CA LYS A 28 -15.62 -7.04 -3.78
C LYS A 28 -16.04 -6.06 -4.87
N THR A 29 -15.58 -4.81 -4.78
CA THR A 29 -16.08 -3.71 -5.61
C THR A 29 -15.12 -3.32 -6.74
N GLY A 30 -13.86 -3.74 -6.67
CA GLY A 30 -12.80 -3.29 -7.57
C GLY A 30 -12.37 -1.83 -7.36
N LYS A 31 -12.96 -1.12 -6.39
CA LYS A 31 -12.56 0.24 -6.03
C LYS A 31 -11.16 0.23 -5.41
N THR A 32 -10.44 1.33 -5.60
CA THR A 32 -9.08 1.53 -5.08
C THR A 32 -8.93 2.91 -4.46
N ALA A 33 -8.01 3.04 -3.53
CA ALA A 33 -7.64 4.27 -2.87
C ALA A 33 -6.11 4.36 -2.77
N ILE A 34 -5.55 5.51 -3.15
CA ILE A 34 -4.14 5.83 -2.91
C ILE A 34 -4.02 6.22 -1.44
N ILE A 35 -3.14 5.54 -0.71
CA ILE A 35 -2.89 5.80 0.72
C ILE A 35 -1.77 6.83 0.87
N CYS A 36 -0.68 6.68 0.11
CA CYS A 36 0.41 7.65 0.07
C CYS A 36 1.32 7.40 -1.14
N HIS A 37 2.18 8.37 -1.44
CA HIS A 37 3.34 8.15 -2.33
C HIS A 37 4.49 7.52 -1.54
N SER A 38 5.06 6.43 -2.04
CA SER A 38 6.20 5.75 -1.46
C SER A 38 7.49 6.58 -1.55
N GLU A 39 7.59 7.47 -2.54
CA GLU A 39 8.77 8.29 -2.86
C GLU A 39 10.07 7.48 -3.02
N THR A 40 9.96 6.17 -3.23
CA THR A 40 11.14 5.32 -3.39
C THR A 40 11.76 5.47 -4.78
N SER A 41 13.03 5.12 -4.91
CA SER A 41 13.77 5.18 -6.17
C SER A 41 13.43 4.03 -7.12
N TYR A 42 12.91 2.91 -6.61
CA TYR A 42 12.73 1.66 -7.35
C TYR A 42 14.03 1.15 -8.00
N GLY A 43 15.14 1.22 -7.25
CA GLY A 43 16.42 0.65 -7.64
C GLY A 43 16.41 -0.87 -7.87
N ARG A 44 17.56 -1.43 -8.25
CA ARG A 44 17.70 -2.88 -8.50
C ARG A 44 17.51 -3.72 -7.23
N GLU A 45 17.94 -3.19 -6.09
CA GLU A 45 17.87 -3.89 -4.81
C GLU A 45 16.43 -3.94 -4.30
N GLN A 46 16.00 -5.11 -3.83
CA GLN A 46 14.62 -5.31 -3.38
C GLN A 46 14.25 -4.50 -2.13
N ASN A 47 15.25 -4.03 -1.37
CA ASN A 47 15.02 -3.17 -0.22
C ASN A 47 14.61 -1.73 -0.60
N THR A 48 14.74 -1.32 -1.88
CA THR A 48 14.19 -0.06 -2.38
C THR A 48 12.77 -0.24 -2.96
N HIS A 49 12.16 -1.43 -2.85
CA HIS A 49 10.82 -1.72 -3.39
C HIS A 49 9.80 -1.68 -2.24
N PRO A 50 8.62 -1.03 -2.40
CA PRO A 50 7.73 -0.80 -1.27
C PRO A 50 7.19 -2.04 -0.58
N HIS A 51 6.88 -3.11 -1.33
CA HIS A 51 6.35 -4.37 -0.77
C HIS A 51 5.24 -4.12 0.28
N PRO A 52 4.15 -3.43 -0.10
CA PRO A 52 3.19 -2.91 0.86
C PRO A 52 2.37 -4.03 1.52
N TYR A 53 2.21 -3.92 2.83
CA TYR A 53 1.42 -4.83 3.66
C TYR A 53 0.37 -4.04 4.44
N LEU A 54 -0.91 -4.37 4.22
CA LEU A 54 -2.04 -3.86 5.00
C LEU A 54 -2.15 -4.61 6.33
N THR A 55 -2.18 -3.89 7.45
CA THR A 55 -2.29 -4.49 8.78
C THR A 55 -3.64 -5.19 8.98
N PRO A 56 -3.72 -6.23 9.84
CA PRO A 56 -4.97 -6.96 10.06
C PRO A 56 -6.14 -6.13 10.59
N ASP A 57 -5.86 -5.02 11.28
CA ASP A 57 -6.87 -4.08 11.76
C ASP A 57 -7.31 -3.04 10.69
N LEU A 58 -6.73 -3.13 9.48
CA LEU A 58 -6.99 -2.26 8.32
C LEU A 58 -6.62 -0.79 8.52
N LYS A 59 -5.87 -0.46 9.58
CA LYS A 59 -5.56 0.94 9.94
C LYS A 59 -4.23 1.44 9.37
N TRP A 60 -3.36 0.55 8.89
CA TRP A 60 -2.02 0.93 8.46
C TRP A 60 -1.56 0.15 7.24
N VAL A 61 -0.75 0.80 6.40
CA VAL A 61 0.05 0.12 5.38
C VAL A 61 1.53 0.30 5.70
N VAL A 62 2.23 -0.82 5.87
CA VAL A 62 3.68 -0.88 6.10
C VAL A 62 4.37 -1.11 4.76
N PHE A 63 5.45 -0.38 4.48
CA PHE A 63 6.18 -0.51 3.22
C PHE A 63 7.64 -0.03 3.35
N ASN A 64 8.52 -0.46 2.45
CA ASN A 64 9.90 0.05 2.36
C ASN A 64 9.98 1.32 1.52
N SER A 65 10.89 2.22 1.85
CA SER A 65 11.25 3.32 0.95
C SER A 65 12.66 3.81 1.25
N ASP A 66 13.36 4.26 0.22
CA ASP A 66 14.64 4.95 0.34
C ASP A 66 14.51 6.48 0.23
N ARG A 67 13.29 7.04 0.40
CA ARG A 67 13.01 8.49 0.30
C ARG A 67 13.90 9.37 1.19
N SER A 68 14.49 8.81 2.24
CA SER A 68 15.40 9.49 3.17
C SER A 68 16.89 9.30 2.83
N GLY A 69 17.19 8.75 1.65
CA GLY A 69 18.56 8.48 1.15
C GLY A 69 19.06 7.04 1.35
N GLN A 70 18.38 6.23 2.17
CA GLN A 70 18.66 4.81 2.39
C GLN A 70 17.34 4.07 2.66
N PRO A 71 17.17 2.80 2.21
CA PRO A 71 16.06 1.94 2.58
C PRO A 71 15.73 1.91 4.08
N GLN A 72 14.48 2.24 4.40
CA GLN A 72 13.88 2.16 5.73
C GLN A 72 12.46 1.62 5.64
N ILE A 73 11.89 1.24 6.79
CA ILE A 73 10.48 0.89 6.94
C ILE A 73 9.67 2.16 7.22
N TYR A 74 8.60 2.36 6.46
CA TYR A 74 7.61 3.42 6.64
C TYR A 74 6.24 2.81 6.92
N VAL A 75 5.40 3.60 7.59
CA VAL A 75 4.02 3.24 7.91
C VAL A 75 3.12 4.42 7.56
N ALA A 76 2.10 4.19 6.75
CA ALA A 76 1.06 5.17 6.46
C ALA A 76 -0.25 4.75 7.14
N SER A 77 -0.92 5.70 7.79
CA SER A 77 -2.29 5.48 8.28
C SER A 77 -3.25 5.36 7.11
N VAL A 78 -4.17 4.39 7.18
CA VAL A 78 -5.34 4.36 6.31
C VAL A 78 -6.32 5.41 6.85
N PRO A 79 -6.70 6.43 6.05
CA PRO A 79 -7.63 7.45 6.51
C PRO A 79 -9.00 6.87 6.87
N ASP A 80 -9.65 7.46 7.87
CA ASP A 80 -11.00 7.07 8.28
C ASP A 80 -11.98 7.16 7.09
N GLY A 81 -12.90 6.19 6.98
CA GLY A 81 -13.89 6.14 5.91
C GLY A 81 -13.41 5.45 4.63
N VAL A 82 -12.10 5.30 4.42
CA VAL A 82 -11.56 4.68 3.19
C VAL A 82 -12.01 3.22 3.06
N ILE A 83 -11.95 2.43 4.13
CA ILE A 83 -12.34 1.02 4.10
C ILE A 83 -13.84 0.89 3.80
N GLU A 84 -14.67 1.75 4.40
CA GLU A 84 -16.10 1.80 4.16
C GLU A 84 -16.41 2.19 2.72
N ASP A 85 -15.74 3.21 2.19
CA ASP A 85 -15.93 3.69 0.81
C ASP A 85 -15.53 2.64 -0.23
N LEU A 86 -14.48 1.86 0.05
CA LEU A 86 -14.05 0.75 -0.79
C LEU A 86 -15.09 -0.39 -0.85
N GLU A 87 -15.93 -0.55 0.18
CA GLU A 87 -16.92 -1.64 0.25
C GLU A 87 -18.35 -1.23 -0.18
N LYS A 88 -18.61 0.06 -0.33
CA LYS A 88 -19.89 0.59 -0.86
C LYS A 88 -20.03 0.19 -2.34
N GLU A 89 -21.24 -0.17 -2.76
CA GLU A 89 -21.60 -0.40 -4.16
C GLU A 89 -21.83 0.92 -4.89
#